data_AF-A0A350YLK3-F1
#
_entry.id   AF-A0A350YLK3-F1
#
_cell.length_a   1.000
_cell.length_b   1.000
_cell.length_c   1.000
_cell.angle_alpha   90.00
_cell.angle_beta   90.00
_cell.angle_gamma   90.00
#
_symmetry.space_group_name_H-M   'P 1'
#
loop_
_entity.id
_entity.type
_entity.pdbx_description
1 polymer ?
#
loop_
_entity_poly.entity_id
_entity_poly.type
_entity_poly.pdbx_seq_one_letter_code
_entity_poly.pdbx_strand_id
1 'polypeptide(L)' 'MPLVSLYKLGELGKTDPFYAGLHKIVAANDYIWNPEAESYLLEKGIPI' A
#
# COMPACT_ATOMS: atom_id res chain seq x y z
N MET A 1 -3.34 4.97 -11.07
CA MET A 1 -3.39 3.60 -10.51
C MET A 1 -4.85 3.15 -10.41
N PRO A 2 -5.16 1.86 -10.63
CA PRO A 2 -6.51 1.33 -10.41
C PRO A 2 -6.88 1.44 -8.92
N LEU A 3 -8.15 1.71 -8.63
CA LEU A 3 -8.67 1.74 -7.26
C LEU A 3 -8.55 0.35 -6.64
N VAL A 4 -7.60 0.20 -5.72
CA VAL A 4 -7.32 -1.06 -5.04
C VAL A 4 -7.71 -0.95 -3.59
N SER A 5 -8.53 -1.88 -3.11
CA SER A 5 -8.95 -1.91 -1.70
C SER A 5 -7.76 -2.24 -0.81
N LEU A 6 -7.68 -1.59 0.36
CA LEU A 6 -6.59 -1.80 1.32
C LEU A 6 -6.50 -3.25 1.82
N TYR A 7 -7.63 -3.95 1.86
CA TYR A 7 -7.72 -5.38 2.14
C TYR A 7 -7.13 -6.27 1.03
N LYS A 8 -7.21 -5.84 -0.24
CA LYS A 8 -6.63 -6.54 -1.38
C LYS A 8 -5.12 -6.30 -1.51
N LEU A 9 -4.56 -5.32 -0.80
CA LEU A 9 -3.12 -5.09 -0.78
C LEU A 9 -2.34 -6.29 -0.23
N GLY A 10 -2.94 -7.07 0.68
CA GLY A 10 -2.30 -8.29 1.19
C GLY A 10 -2.20 -9.39 0.12
N GLU A 11 -3.19 -9.51 -0.75
CA GLU A 11 -3.15 -10.44 -1.89
C GLU A 11 -2.17 -9.97 -2.96
N LEU A 12 -2.20 -8.67 -3.29
CA LEU A 12 -1.26 -8.06 -4.23
C LEU A 12 0.17 -8.08 -3.69
N GLY A 13 0.35 -7.99 -2.37
CA GLY A 13 1.64 -8.08 -1.70
C GLY A 13 2.35 -9.43 -1.89
N LYS A 14 1.62 -10.48 -2.25
CA LYS A 14 2.22 -11.78 -2.60
C LYS A 14 2.89 -11.76 -3.97
N THR A 15 2.38 -10.93 -4.88
CA THR A 15 2.90 -10.78 -6.24
C THR A 15 3.92 -9.65 -6.32
N ASP A 16 3.70 -8.59 -5.54
CA ASP A 16 4.44 -7.33 -5.64
C ASP A 16 4.90 -6.87 -4.23
N PRO A 17 6.22 -6.79 -4.00
CA PRO A 17 6.75 -6.39 -2.69
C PRO A 17 6.39 -4.95 -2.30
N PHE A 18 6.01 -4.10 -3.27
CA PHE A 18 5.46 -2.76 -3.03
C PHE A 18 4.15 -2.81 -2.24
N TYR A 19 3.17 -3.59 -2.71
CA TYR A 19 1.88 -3.70 -2.03
C TYR A 19 2.03 -4.42 -0.67
N ALA A 20 3.03 -5.29 -0.50
CA ALA A 20 3.33 -5.90 0.80
C ALA A 20 3.80 -4.86 1.83
N GLY A 21 4.65 -3.92 1.43
CA GLY A 21 5.08 -2.83 2.30
C GLY A 21 3.94 -1.88 2.63
N LEU A 22 3.15 -1.49 1.61
CA LEU A 22 1.97 -0.64 1.81
C LEU A 22 0.93 -1.31 2.73
N HIS A 23 0.67 -2.62 2.53
CA HIS A 23 -0.23 -3.41 3.36
C HIS A 23 0.20 -3.42 4.83
N LYS A 24 1.50 -3.54 5.13
CA LYS A 24 2.00 -3.49 6.51
C LYS A 24 1.72 -2.14 7.18
N ILE A 25 1.92 -1.03 6.45
CA ILE A 25 1.72 0.32 6.98
C ILE A 25 0.24 0.55 7.27
N VAL A 26 -0.63 0.23 6.31
CA VAL A 26 -2.08 0.40 6.52
C VAL A 26 -2.63 -0.59 7.55
N ALA A 27 -2.16 -1.83 7.59
CA ALA A 27 -2.58 -2.82 8.58
C ALA A 27 -2.17 -2.43 10.01
N ALA A 28 -1.02 -1.76 10.18
CA ALA A 28 -0.61 -1.19 11.46
C ALA A 28 -1.51 -0.01 11.90
N ASN A 29 -2.17 0.66 10.95
CA ASN A 29 -3.06 1.80 11.18
C ASN A 29 -4.55 1.40 11.03
N ASP A 30 -4.93 0.17 11.37
CA ASP A 30 -6.31 -0.32 11.28
C ASP A 30 -6.92 -0.30 9.86
N TYR A 31 -6.09 -0.53 8.85
CA TYR A 31 -6.44 -0.39 7.43
C TYR A 31 -6.90 1.03 7.06
N ILE A 32 -6.45 2.05 7.78
CA ILE A 32 -6.73 3.45 7.50
C ILE A 32 -5.58 4.03 6.67
N TRP A 33 -5.92 4.84 5.67
CA TRP A 33 -4.93 5.60 4.90
C TRP A 33 -4.29 6.67 5.76
N ASN A 34 -2.97 6.63 5.88
CA ASN A 34 -2.20 7.54 6.73
C ASN A 34 -1.07 8.21 5.91
N PRO A 35 -0.48 9.32 6.40
CA PRO A 35 0.57 10.02 5.67
C PRO A 35 1.83 9.17 5.43
N GLU A 36 2.09 8.14 6.25
CA GLU A 36 3.20 7.20 6.02
C GLU A 36 2.93 6.32 4.80
N ALA A 37 1.69 5.86 4.59
CA ALA A 37 1.29 5.11 3.40
C ALA A 37 1.40 5.96 2.13
N GLU A 38 1.07 7.25 2.22
CA GLU A 38 1.24 8.21 1.12
C GLU A 38 2.71 8.46 0.81
N SER A 39 3.55 8.66 1.82
CA SER A 39 4.99 8.83 1.65
C SER A 39 5.62 7.57 1.03
N TYR A 40 5.24 6.38 1.50
CA TYR A 40 5.66 5.11 0.92
C TYR A 40 5.19 4.95 -0.54
N LEU A 41 3.98 5.39 -0.86
CA LEU A 41 3.45 5.39 -2.22
C LEU A 41 4.17 6.41 -3.12
N LEU A 42 4.61 7.55 -2.59
CA LEU A 42 5.42 8.53 -3.33
C LEU A 42 6.85 8.05 -3.57
N GLU A 43 7.46 7.38 -2.59
CA GLU A 43 8.85 6.89 -2.69
C GLU A 43 8.97 5.63 -3.55
N LYS A 44 7.97 4.75 -3.52
CA LYS A 44 8.01 3.44 -4.19
C LYS A 44 7.03 3.32 -5.36
N GLY A 45 6.01 4.16 -5.40
CA GLY A 45 5.08 4.21 -6.52
C GLY A 45 5.75 4.85 -7.72
N ILE A 46 5.58 4.23 -8.88
CA ILE A 46 6.05 4.79 -10.14
C ILE A 46 5.21 6.06 -10.38
N PRO A 47 5.80 7.26 -10.44
CA PRO A 47 5.05 8.45 -10.82
C PRO A 47 4.51 8.22 -12.23
N ILE A 48 3.20 8.44 -12.39
CA ILE A 48 2.54 8.45 -13.70
C ILE A 48 2.82 9.77 -14.44
#